data_AF-A0A523C7G6-F1
#
_entry.id   AF-A0A523C7G6-F1
#
_cell.length_a   1.000
_cell.length_b   1.000
_cell.length_c   1.000
_cell.angle_alpha   90.00
_cell.angle_beta   90.00
_cell.angle_gamma   90.00
#
_symmetry.space_group_name_H-M   'P 1'
#
loop_
_entity.id
_entity.type
_entity.pdbx_description
1 polymer ?
#
loop_
_entity_poly.entity_id
_entity_poly.type
_entity_poly.pdbx_seq_one_letter_code
_entity_poly.pdbx_strand_id
1 'polypeptide(L)'
;MDFDGLSHLMNASEKLEMGIAELYSLFGKALPEDRTFWEQLSFEEKNHADLIASIHETFIPLGEEFPTSILAWTRTEVDRANQIVTDYLSAFAQAAPDREKIFNAALDLELAAGEIHFQCFMKKKPENILEEMFQQLNQEDKDHSQRIHAYMQQHGIAITKRMLFPHEPEECSD
;
A
#
# COMPACT_ATOMS: atom_id res chain seq x y z
N MET A 1 9.34 -19.69 -6.02
CA MET A 1 8.99 -19.60 -4.59
C MET A 1 8.27 -20.90 -4.24
N ASP A 2 8.57 -21.53 -3.11
CA ASP A 2 7.76 -22.67 -2.66
C ASP A 2 6.44 -22.17 -2.03
N PHE A 3 5.54 -23.10 -1.74
CA PHE A 3 4.21 -22.81 -1.21
C PHE A 3 4.25 -22.04 0.11
N ASP A 4 5.14 -22.45 1.01
CA ASP A 4 5.32 -21.81 2.31
C ASP A 4 5.87 -20.38 2.14
N GLY A 5 6.82 -20.18 1.24
CA GLY A 5 7.34 -18.86 0.90
C GLY A 5 6.28 -17.91 0.34
N LEU A 6 5.38 -18.41 -0.50
CA LEU A 6 4.28 -17.62 -1.07
C LEU A 6 3.25 -17.25 -0.01
N SER A 7 2.83 -18.23 0.79
CA SER A 7 1.91 -18.00 1.90
C SER A 7 2.47 -16.96 2.88
N HIS A 8 3.76 -17.01 3.19
CA HIS A 8 4.41 -16.00 4.02
C HIS A 8 4.43 -14.60 3.37
N LEU A 9 4.65 -14.51 2.07
CA LEU A 9 4.65 -13.24 1.35
C LEU A 9 3.23 -12.62 1.32
N MET A 10 2.20 -13.43 1.11
CA MET A 10 0.80 -12.98 1.13
C MET A 10 0.41 -12.44 2.50
N ASN A 11 0.67 -13.21 3.57
CA ASN A 11 0.41 -12.74 4.94
C ASN A 11 1.16 -11.44 5.26
N ALA A 12 2.41 -11.30 4.81
CA ALA A 12 3.19 -10.10 5.04
C ALA A 12 2.62 -8.90 4.26
N SER A 13 2.09 -9.14 3.05
CA SER A 13 1.49 -8.10 2.19
C SER A 13 0.14 -7.66 2.75
N GLU A 14 -0.73 -8.59 3.13
CA GLU A 14 -1.99 -8.30 3.83
C GLU A 14 -1.75 -7.47 5.10
N LYS A 15 -0.76 -7.88 5.91
CA LYS A 15 -0.37 -7.14 7.12
C LYS A 15 0.08 -5.71 6.81
N LEU A 16 0.81 -5.53 5.71
CA LEU A 16 1.24 -4.21 5.28
C LEU A 16 0.02 -3.33 4.99
N GLU A 17 -0.87 -3.76 4.09
CA GLU A 17 -2.05 -2.99 3.69
C GLU A 17 -2.95 -2.64 4.89
N MET A 18 -3.18 -3.61 5.79
CA MET A 18 -3.93 -3.35 7.01
C MET A 18 -3.23 -2.33 7.92
N GLY A 19 -1.90 -2.40 8.03
CA GLY A 19 -1.10 -1.43 8.79
C GLY A 19 -1.18 -0.02 8.21
N ILE A 20 -1.15 0.12 6.88
CA ILE A 20 -1.35 1.41 6.19
C ILE A 20 -2.77 1.93 6.45
N ALA A 21 -3.78 1.07 6.35
CA ALA A 21 -5.15 1.42 6.67
C ALA A 21 -5.32 1.94 8.11
N GLU A 22 -4.69 1.27 9.08
CA GLU A 22 -4.68 1.71 10.48
C GLU A 22 -4.01 3.07 10.65
N LEU A 23 -2.90 3.29 9.93
CA LEU A 23 -2.16 4.53 9.95
C LEU A 23 -3.01 5.69 9.38
N TYR A 24 -3.71 5.49 8.27
CA TYR A 24 -4.64 6.47 7.72
C TYR A 24 -5.84 6.73 8.64
N SER A 25 -6.38 5.69 9.26
CA SER A 25 -7.40 5.86 10.32
C SER A 25 -6.88 6.71 11.50
N LEU A 26 -5.60 6.58 11.88
CA LEU A 26 -4.98 7.41 12.91
C LEU A 26 -4.83 8.86 12.44
N PHE A 27 -4.46 9.08 11.18
CA PHE A 27 -4.32 10.42 10.59
C PHE A 27 -5.65 11.16 10.56
N GLY A 28 -6.74 10.49 10.15
CA GLY A 28 -8.08 11.09 10.16
C GLY A 28 -8.58 11.47 11.57
N LYS A 29 -8.12 10.76 12.61
CA LYS A 29 -8.39 11.13 14.02
C LYS A 29 -7.55 12.34 14.46
N ALA A 30 -6.29 12.40 14.03
CA ALA A 30 -5.36 13.47 14.38
C ALA A 30 -5.63 14.79 13.62
N LEU A 31 -6.20 14.70 12.41
CA LEU A 31 -6.49 15.81 11.51
C LEU A 31 -7.99 15.84 11.15
N PRO A 32 -8.87 16.33 12.04
CA PRO A 32 -10.31 16.33 11.79
C PRO A 32 -10.74 17.06 10.52
N GLU A 33 -9.98 18.08 10.09
CA GLU A 33 -10.24 18.83 8.86
C GLU A 33 -9.99 18.01 7.58
N ASP A 34 -9.08 17.04 7.64
CA ASP A 34 -8.72 16.15 6.52
C ASP A 34 -9.35 14.76 6.64
N ARG A 35 -10.24 14.58 7.63
CA ARG A 35 -10.71 13.26 8.05
C ARG A 35 -11.32 12.44 6.91
N THR A 36 -12.17 13.05 6.08
CA THR A 36 -12.82 12.35 4.97
C THR A 36 -11.81 11.82 3.95
N PHE A 37 -10.74 12.57 3.70
CA PHE A 37 -9.67 12.15 2.80
C PHE A 37 -8.96 10.91 3.35
N TRP A 38 -8.60 10.93 4.64
CA TRP A 38 -7.93 9.80 5.29
C TRP A 38 -8.84 8.59 5.50
N GLU A 39 -10.12 8.78 5.80
CA GLU A 39 -11.09 7.69 5.92
C GLU A 39 -11.30 6.97 4.59
N GLN A 40 -11.28 7.72 3.48
CA GLN A 40 -11.35 7.13 2.15
C GLN A 40 -10.13 6.25 1.87
N LEU A 41 -8.90 6.78 1.99
CA LEU A 41 -7.69 5.98 1.78
C LEU A 41 -7.65 4.76 2.73
N SER A 42 -8.02 4.94 4.00
CA SER A 42 -8.07 3.83 4.96
C SER A 42 -9.07 2.73 4.58
N PHE A 43 -10.16 3.07 3.89
CA PHE A 43 -11.12 2.08 3.40
C PHE A 43 -10.57 1.31 2.21
N GLU A 44 -9.93 2.01 1.27
CA GLU A 44 -9.31 1.43 0.07
C GLU A 44 -8.21 0.43 0.46
N GLU A 45 -7.33 0.77 1.42
CA GLU A 45 -6.30 -0.17 1.89
C GLU A 45 -6.85 -1.40 2.62
N LYS A 46 -8.03 -1.29 3.26
CA LYS A 46 -8.70 -2.48 3.82
C LYS A 46 -9.21 -3.39 2.72
N ASN A 47 -9.72 -2.83 1.62
CA ASN A 47 -10.15 -3.63 0.48
C ASN A 47 -8.96 -4.38 -0.13
N HIS A 48 -7.79 -3.74 -0.24
CA HIS A 48 -6.55 -4.39 -0.66
C HIS A 48 -6.21 -5.60 0.22
N ALA A 49 -6.17 -5.40 1.55
CA ALA A 49 -5.93 -6.47 2.51
C ALA A 49 -6.95 -7.61 2.38
N ASP A 50 -8.24 -7.30 2.33
CA ASP A 50 -9.33 -8.28 2.23
C ASP A 50 -9.24 -9.08 0.93
N LEU A 51 -8.83 -8.46 -0.18
CA LEU A 51 -8.64 -9.15 -1.45
C LEU A 51 -7.44 -10.08 -1.43
N ILE A 52 -6.30 -9.64 -0.87
CA ILE A 52 -5.11 -10.48 -0.68
C ILE A 52 -5.47 -11.70 0.18
N ALA A 53 -6.19 -11.49 1.30
CA ALA A 53 -6.64 -12.55 2.18
C ALA A 53 -7.59 -13.53 1.47
N SER A 54 -8.59 -13.01 0.73
CA SER A 54 -9.54 -13.84 -0.02
C SER A 54 -8.83 -14.73 -1.04
N ILE A 55 -7.81 -14.20 -1.70
CA ILE A 55 -7.01 -14.94 -2.66
C ILE A 55 -6.14 -15.97 -1.97
N HIS A 56 -5.54 -15.60 -0.84
CA HIS A 56 -4.74 -16.50 -0.02
C HIS A 56 -5.58 -17.70 0.41
N GLU A 57 -6.79 -17.47 0.92
CA GLU A 57 -7.69 -18.54 1.36
C GLU A 57 -8.25 -19.40 0.22
N THR A 58 -8.47 -18.80 -0.96
CA THR A 58 -9.12 -19.50 -2.07
C THR A 58 -8.14 -20.30 -2.93
N PHE A 59 -6.97 -19.72 -3.28
CA PHE A 59 -6.10 -20.27 -4.31
C PHE A 59 -4.96 -21.13 -3.76
N ILE A 60 -4.41 -20.81 -2.59
CA ILE A 60 -3.35 -21.60 -1.97
C ILE A 60 -3.83 -23.05 -1.71
N PRO A 61 -5.03 -23.31 -1.17
CA PRO A 61 -5.48 -24.70 -0.97
C PRO A 61 -5.70 -25.50 -2.26
N LEU A 62 -5.89 -24.83 -3.40
CA LEU A 62 -6.15 -25.49 -4.69
C LEU A 62 -4.85 -25.95 -5.39
N GLY A 63 -3.68 -25.52 -4.91
CA GLY A 63 -2.39 -25.89 -5.48
C GLY A 63 -2.18 -25.39 -6.91
N GLU A 64 -2.99 -24.42 -7.36
CA GLU A 64 -2.86 -23.78 -8.65
C GLU A 64 -1.68 -22.81 -8.66
N GLU A 65 -1.09 -22.58 -9.84
CA GLU A 65 0.00 -21.63 -10.02
C GLU A 65 -0.51 -20.22 -9.70
N PHE A 66 -0.19 -19.73 -8.51
CA PHE A 66 -0.48 -18.37 -8.12
C PHE A 66 0.35 -17.40 -8.96
N PRO A 67 -0.25 -16.37 -9.59
CA PRO A 67 0.50 -15.37 -10.33
C PRO A 67 1.38 -14.59 -9.35
N THR A 68 2.64 -14.96 -9.23
CA THR A 68 3.59 -14.27 -8.34
C THR A 68 3.78 -12.80 -8.75
N SER A 69 3.41 -12.46 -9.98
CA SER A 69 3.25 -11.09 -10.50
C SER A 69 2.30 -10.21 -9.67
N ILE A 70 1.31 -10.79 -8.98
CA ILE A 70 0.41 -10.05 -8.07
C ILE A 70 1.19 -9.54 -6.86
N LEU A 71 2.19 -10.30 -6.40
CA LEU A 71 3.07 -9.95 -5.28
C LEU A 71 4.43 -9.54 -5.84
N ALA A 72 4.47 -8.39 -6.49
CA ALA A 72 5.66 -7.89 -7.17
C ALA A 72 6.83 -7.52 -6.22
N TRP A 73 6.71 -7.77 -4.91
CA TRP A 73 7.73 -7.51 -3.92
C TRP A 73 8.45 -8.79 -3.50
N THR A 74 9.70 -8.64 -3.12
CA THR A 74 10.38 -9.65 -2.31
C THR A 74 9.90 -9.58 -0.86
N ARG A 75 9.96 -10.71 -0.16
CA ARG A 75 9.66 -10.79 1.27
C ARG A 75 10.45 -9.76 2.11
N THR A 76 11.70 -9.48 1.73
CA THR A 76 12.54 -8.50 2.45
C THR A 76 12.01 -7.08 2.33
N GLU A 77 11.49 -6.71 1.16
CA GLU A 77 10.89 -5.39 0.94
C GLU A 77 9.59 -5.25 1.74
N VAL A 78 8.74 -6.28 1.74
CA VAL A 78 7.46 -6.27 2.48
C VAL A 78 7.72 -6.21 3.98
N ASP A 79 8.66 -7.00 4.48
CA ASP A 79 9.06 -6.98 5.90
C ASP A 79 9.60 -5.60 6.31
N ARG A 80 10.39 -4.94 5.44
CA ARG A 80 10.90 -3.58 5.69
C ARG A 80 9.79 -2.54 5.74
N ALA A 81 8.85 -2.57 4.79
CA ALA A 81 7.73 -1.63 4.78
C ALA A 81 6.83 -1.83 6.01
N ASN A 82 6.54 -3.08 6.38
CA ASN A 82 5.83 -3.41 7.61
C ASN A 82 6.49 -2.81 8.85
N GLN A 83 7.83 -2.88 8.93
CA GLN A 83 8.56 -2.28 10.03
C GLN A 83 8.40 -0.76 10.07
N ILE A 84 8.49 -0.09 8.91
CA ILE A 84 8.31 1.37 8.80
C ILE A 84 6.90 1.78 9.24
N VAL A 85 5.87 1.07 8.78
CA VAL A 85 4.48 1.30 9.19
C VAL A 85 4.32 1.11 10.71
N THR A 86 4.91 0.06 11.25
CA THR A 86 4.90 -0.21 12.71
C THR A 86 5.58 0.93 13.49
N ASP A 87 6.71 1.43 13.00
CA ASP A 87 7.43 2.54 13.60
C ASP A 87 6.60 3.84 13.57
N TYR A 88 5.90 4.11 12.46
CA TYR A 88 4.99 5.25 12.37
C TYR A 88 3.78 5.13 13.30
N LEU A 89 3.13 3.97 13.33
CA LEU A 89 2.01 3.72 14.25
C LEU A 89 2.43 3.95 15.70
N SER A 90 3.60 3.43 16.10
CA SER A 90 4.15 3.63 17.44
C SER A 90 4.48 5.09 17.73
N ALA A 91 5.14 5.78 16.80
CA ALA A 91 5.54 7.17 16.97
C ALA A 91 4.33 8.11 17.07
N PHE A 92 3.35 7.94 16.19
CA PHE A 92 2.23 8.88 16.08
C PHE A 92 1.13 8.60 17.12
N ALA A 93 1.05 7.37 17.63
CA ALA A 93 0.21 7.06 18.80
C ALA A 93 0.69 7.78 20.07
N GLN A 94 1.99 8.05 20.19
CA GLN A 94 2.58 8.75 21.35
C GLN A 94 2.43 10.27 21.27
N ALA A 95 2.60 10.84 20.07
CA ALA A 95 2.40 12.25 19.82
C ALA A 95 1.97 12.48 18.37
N ALA A 96 0.79 13.07 18.17
CA ALA A 96 0.31 13.43 16.85
C ALA A 96 1.30 14.43 16.20
N PRO A 97 1.90 14.09 15.04
CA PRO A 97 2.74 15.03 14.31
C PRO A 97 1.91 16.20 13.78
N ASP A 98 2.60 17.27 13.39
CA ASP A 98 1.95 18.32 12.60
C ASP A 98 1.43 17.78 11.27
N ARG A 99 0.42 18.48 10.72
CA ARG A 99 -0.28 18.13 9.48
C ARG A 99 0.70 17.86 8.33
N GLU A 100 1.74 18.68 8.18
CA GLU A 100 2.76 18.53 7.14
C GLU A 100 3.50 17.19 7.25
N LYS A 101 3.97 16.82 8.45
CA LYS A 101 4.66 15.53 8.66
C LYS A 101 3.78 14.33 8.38
N ILE A 102 2.48 14.41 8.72
CA ILE A 102 1.53 13.32 8.45
C ILE A 102 1.41 13.09 6.93
N PHE A 103 1.16 14.15 6.17
CA PHE A 103 1.02 14.04 4.71
C PHE A 103 2.32 13.61 4.02
N ASN A 104 3.47 14.10 4.47
CA ASN A 104 4.75 13.65 3.92
C ASN A 104 5.06 12.18 4.28
N ALA A 105 4.71 11.72 5.48
CA ALA A 105 4.87 10.31 5.83
C ALA A 105 3.98 9.40 4.96
N ALA A 106 2.73 9.80 4.72
CA ALA A 106 1.84 9.10 3.80
C ALA A 106 2.41 9.06 2.38
N LEU A 107 2.85 10.22 1.87
CA LEU A 107 3.41 10.32 0.53
C LEU A 107 4.69 9.49 0.39
N ASP A 108 5.59 9.49 1.37
CA ASP A 108 6.82 8.71 1.35
C ASP A 108 6.53 7.19 1.38
N LEU A 109 5.46 6.78 2.07
CA LEU A 109 5.01 5.38 2.13
C LEU A 109 4.46 4.91 0.78
N GLU A 110 3.66 5.75 0.13
CA GLU A 110 3.03 5.50 -1.18
C GLU A 110 3.99 5.70 -2.36
N LEU A 111 5.09 6.43 -2.15
CA LEU A 111 6.18 6.52 -3.11
C LEU A 111 7.26 5.47 -2.87
N ALA A 112 7.13 4.66 -1.81
CA ALA A 112 7.97 3.48 -1.68
C ALA A 112 7.77 2.58 -2.91
N ALA A 113 8.74 1.72 -3.19
CA ALA A 113 8.69 0.76 -4.30
C ALA A 113 7.41 -0.09 -4.33
N GLY A 114 6.65 -0.06 -3.24
CA GLY A 114 5.51 -0.88 -3.01
C GLY A 114 4.26 -0.61 -3.80
N GLU A 115 3.72 0.60 -3.64
CA GLU A 115 2.58 1.10 -4.40
C GLU A 115 2.95 1.20 -5.89
N ILE A 116 4.21 1.51 -6.24
CA ILE A 116 4.62 1.54 -7.65
C ILE A 116 4.51 0.17 -8.29
N HIS A 117 4.94 -0.90 -7.60
CA HIS A 117 4.75 -2.25 -8.10
C HIS A 117 3.28 -2.64 -8.22
N PHE A 118 2.42 -2.27 -7.25
CA PHE A 118 0.98 -2.47 -7.33
C PHE A 118 0.39 -1.70 -8.53
N GLN A 119 0.75 -0.43 -8.70
CA GLN A 119 0.34 0.39 -9.84
C GLN A 119 0.82 -0.19 -11.18
N CYS A 120 2.03 -0.74 -11.25
CA CYS A 120 2.52 -1.42 -12.45
C CYS A 120 1.72 -2.70 -12.73
N PHE A 121 1.40 -3.47 -11.70
CA PHE A 121 0.52 -4.62 -11.82
C PHE A 121 -0.87 -4.20 -12.31
N MET A 122 -1.43 -3.10 -11.82
CA MET A 122 -2.73 -2.57 -12.23
C MET A 122 -2.74 -2.01 -13.66
N LYS A 123 -1.58 -1.61 -14.20
CA LYS A 123 -1.43 -1.04 -15.55
C LYS A 123 -1.10 -2.08 -16.62
N LYS A 124 -0.41 -3.18 -16.26
CA LYS A 124 -0.05 -4.21 -17.23
C LYS A 124 -1.30 -4.91 -17.78
N LYS A 125 -1.20 -5.44 -18.99
CA LYS A 125 -2.23 -6.33 -19.53
C LYS A 125 -2.27 -7.61 -18.69
N PRO A 126 -3.45 -8.06 -18.22
CA PRO A 126 -3.54 -9.29 -17.45
C PRO A 126 -3.19 -10.49 -18.34
N GLU A 127 -2.40 -11.42 -17.79
CA GLU A 127 -1.96 -12.63 -18.48
C GLU A 127 -2.94 -13.79 -18.30
N ASN A 128 -3.80 -13.71 -17.29
CA ASN A 128 -4.79 -14.72 -16.97
C ASN A 128 -6.04 -14.09 -16.31
N ILE A 129 -7.09 -14.89 -16.14
CA ILE A 129 -8.39 -14.45 -15.59
C ILE A 129 -8.28 -13.97 -14.14
N LEU A 130 -7.35 -14.53 -13.36
CA LEU A 130 -7.16 -14.16 -11.95
C LEU A 130 -6.55 -12.77 -11.85
N GLU A 131 -5.54 -12.47 -12.68
CA GLU A 131 -5.00 -11.12 -12.78
C GLU A 131 -6.07 -10.12 -13.26
N GLU A 132 -6.87 -10.48 -14.26
CA GLU A 132 -7.97 -9.63 -14.73
C GLU A 132 -9.00 -9.34 -13.64
N MET A 133 -9.40 -10.36 -12.87
CA MET A 133 -10.31 -10.19 -11.75
C MET A 133 -9.71 -9.32 -10.64
N PHE A 134 -8.43 -9.52 -10.31
CA PHE A 134 -7.75 -8.69 -9.32
C PHE A 134 -7.68 -7.22 -9.75
N GLN A 135 -7.30 -6.98 -11.00
CA GLN A 135 -7.24 -5.63 -11.57
C GLN A 135 -8.62 -4.96 -11.62
N GLN A 136 -9.69 -5.71 -11.91
CA GLN A 136 -11.05 -5.16 -11.90
C GLN A 136 -11.54 -4.81 -10.50
N LEU A 137 -11.23 -5.65 -9.50
CA LEU A 137 -11.67 -5.43 -8.12
C LEU A 137 -10.97 -4.22 -7.46
N ASN A 138 -9.71 -3.93 -7.85
CA ASN A 138 -8.92 -2.83 -7.30
C ASN A 138 -8.87 -1.59 -8.21
N GLN A 139 -9.68 -1.50 -9.26
CA GLN A 139 -9.54 -0.45 -10.28
C GLN A 139 -9.67 0.98 -9.73
N GLU A 140 -10.48 1.16 -8.68
CA GLU A 140 -10.75 2.45 -8.04
C GLU A 140 -9.77 2.76 -6.90
N ASP A 141 -9.07 1.75 -6.39
CA ASP A 141 -8.22 1.81 -5.20
C ASP A 141 -6.75 1.95 -5.66
N LYS A 142 -6.51 2.99 -6.47
CA LYS A 142 -5.20 3.24 -7.10
C LYS A 142 -4.78 4.71 -7.03
N ASP A 143 -3.55 4.93 -7.44
CA ASP A 143 -2.93 6.25 -7.59
C ASP A 143 -2.91 7.04 -6.26
N HIS A 144 -2.71 6.36 -5.13
CA HIS A 144 -2.74 6.97 -3.80
C HIS A 144 -1.68 8.08 -3.66
N SER A 145 -0.45 7.81 -4.12
CA SER A 145 0.63 8.80 -4.14
C SER A 145 0.24 10.08 -4.90
N GLN A 146 -0.40 9.96 -6.06
CA GLN A 146 -0.84 11.11 -6.85
C GLN A 146 -1.99 11.85 -6.17
N ARG A 147 -2.92 11.14 -5.55
CA ARG A 147 -4.05 11.73 -4.81
C ARG A 147 -3.57 12.51 -3.58
N ILE A 148 -2.64 11.95 -2.82
CA ILE A 148 -2.00 12.62 -1.67
C ILE A 148 -1.23 13.84 -2.13
N HIS A 149 -0.40 13.71 -3.18
CA HIS A 149 0.36 14.82 -3.73
C HIS A 149 -0.55 15.97 -4.20
N ALA A 150 -1.62 15.65 -4.95
CA ALA A 150 -2.60 16.63 -5.41
C ALA A 150 -3.32 17.32 -4.25
N TYR A 151 -3.70 16.55 -3.22
CA TYR A 151 -4.31 17.09 -2.00
C TYR A 151 -3.38 18.07 -1.29
N MET A 152 -2.11 17.71 -1.11
CA MET A 152 -1.10 18.59 -0.50
C MET A 152 -0.97 19.91 -1.27
N GLN A 153 -0.91 19.86 -2.60
CA GLN A 153 -0.83 21.05 -3.44
C GLN A 153 -2.07 21.94 -3.32
N GLN A 154 -3.26 21.36 -3.38
CA GLN A 154 -4.53 22.09 -3.29
C GLN A 154 -4.71 22.77 -1.92
N HIS A 155 -4.17 22.18 -0.85
CA HIS A 155 -4.33 22.64 0.52
C HIS A 155 -3.10 23.38 1.07
N GLY A 156 -2.09 23.67 0.23
CA GLY A 156 -0.91 24.43 0.62
C GLY A 156 -0.01 23.72 1.64
N ILE A 157 0.00 22.38 1.64
CA ILE A 157 0.83 21.55 2.52
C ILE A 157 2.19 21.36 1.85
N ALA A 158 3.28 21.70 2.55
CA ALA A 158 4.61 21.61 1.96
C ALA A 158 5.03 20.14 1.76
N ILE A 159 5.66 19.86 0.61
CA ILE A 159 6.24 18.56 0.29
C ILE A 159 7.72 18.62 0.61
N THR A 160 8.16 17.81 1.56
CA THR A 160 9.56 17.65 1.94
C THR A 160 10.10 16.37 1.33
N LYS A 161 11.12 16.46 0.46
CA LYS A 161 11.79 15.27 -0.08
C LYS A 161 12.50 14.51 1.05
N ARG A 162 11.98 13.34 1.44
CA ARG A 162 12.72 12.32 2.19
C ARG A 162 12.57 10.98 1.48
N MET A 163 13.62 10.54 0.80
CA MET A 163 13.67 9.15 0.36
C MET A 163 13.99 8.26 1.57
N LEU A 164 12.96 7.66 2.18
CA LEU A 164 13.12 6.62 3.22
C LEU A 164 13.65 5.30 2.64
N PHE A 165 13.62 5.17 1.31
CA PHE A 165 14.08 4.02 0.56
C PHE A 165 15.20 4.44 -0.42
N PRO A 166 16.38 3.79 -0.39
CA PRO A 166 17.55 4.19 -1.17
C PRO A 166 17.49 3.82 -2.66
N HIS A 167 16.41 3.19 -3.11
CA HIS A 167 16.20 2.83 -4.50
C HIS A 167 15.08 3.69 -5.05
N GLU A 168 15.38 4.45 -6.11
CA GLU A 168 14.33 5.02 -6.94
C GLU A 168 13.52 3.84 -7.48
N PRO A 169 12.19 3.87 -7.34
CA PRO A 169 11.34 2.85 -7.91
C PRO A 169 11.52 2.88 -9.43
N GLU A 170 11.83 1.73 -10.03
CA GLU A 170 11.88 1.62 -11.49
C GLU A 170 10.48 1.91 -12.03
N GLU A 171 10.37 2.86 -12.95
CA GLU A 171 9.11 3.14 -13.65
C GLU A 171 8.59 1.85 -14.27
N CYS A 172 7.25 1.69 -14.31
CA CYS A 172 6.63 0.53 -14.95
C CYS A 172 7.17 0.37 -16.37
N SER A 173 7.99 -0.66 -16.59
CA SER A 173 8.48 -0.98 -17.92
C SER A 173 7.36 -1.61 -18.74
N ASP A 174 7.10 -1.04 -19.92
CA ASP A 174 6.12 -1.49 -20.92
C ASP A 174 6.34 -2.95 -21.39
#